data_AF-A0A6J4SQQ4-F1
#
_entry.id   AF-A0A6J4SQQ4-F1
#
_cell.length_a   1.000
_cell.length_b   1.000
_cell.length_c   1.000
_cell.angle_alpha   90.00
_cell.angle_beta   90.00
_cell.angle_gamma   90.00
#
_symmetry.space_group_name_H-M   'P 1'
#
loop_
_entity.id
_entity.type
_entity.pdbx_description
1 polymer ?
#
loop_
_entity_poly.entity_id
_entity_poly.type
_entity_poly.pdbx_seq_one_letter_code
_entity_poly.pdbx_strand_id
1 'polypeptide(L)'
;MFEDQGIADTAPPEGGAAPAAPERAMAGPVAARLAEALEDGSVVMVAASEARAEAIAGALRTLAPEAEVILFPAPDAIPGDLSLSSPAVAGRRTAALRRLGARGDRRVALVASVEAAAQPVAPPEAYAGTPRAIREGEAIDAEALGAELEALGYHHDDRIDEPGEVAVRGGVIELFPPAHAEPVRIEHHDGWVTSIRAYDPLTQRSDHAEQGVEIEPIAEPPVGADAVSLFAHLADSAIAIDPGSDERRRSLRALFEDARRLSETPSRVHLPLDDAGWTAALRGRARVDVAAAGERPCRRFAEPDREDREALRRSRGLGGGQWRRHLARHPRP
;
A
#
# COMPACT_ATOMS: atom_id res chain seq x y z
N MET A 1 37.47 45.42 30.72
CA MET A 1 38.19 45.29 29.44
C MET A 1 37.69 43.99 28.83
N PHE A 2 36.55 44.04 28.16
CA PHE A 2 35.99 42.93 27.40
C PHE A 2 35.87 43.45 25.98
N GLU A 3 36.67 42.88 25.07
CA GLU A 3 36.64 43.19 23.65
C GLU A 3 35.46 42.47 23.01
N ASP A 4 34.68 43.26 22.27
CA ASP A 4 33.60 42.87 21.39
C ASP A 4 34.22 42.28 20.11
N GLN A 5 34.12 40.96 19.93
CA GLN A 5 34.45 40.32 18.65
C GLN A 5 33.15 40.01 17.90
N GLY A 6 32.91 40.82 16.86
CA GLY A 6 31.77 40.71 15.97
C GLY A 6 31.69 39.34 15.29
N ILE A 7 30.51 38.75 15.34
CA ILE A 7 30.15 37.55 14.57
C ILE A 7 29.96 37.99 13.11
N ALA A 8 30.85 37.51 12.24
CA ALA A 8 30.72 37.68 10.80
C ALA A 8 29.54 36.83 10.28
N ASP A 9 28.62 37.51 9.61
CA ASP A 9 27.49 36.93 8.87
C ASP A 9 28.03 36.08 7.71
N THR A 10 28.05 34.76 7.91
CA THR A 10 28.45 33.79 6.90
C THR A 10 27.19 33.18 6.29
N ALA A 11 26.92 33.55 5.03
CA ALA A 11 25.82 33.00 4.26
C ALA A 11 25.89 31.46 4.23
N PRO A 12 24.75 30.75 4.36
CA PRO A 12 24.75 29.30 4.29
C PRO A 12 25.22 28.82 2.92
N PRO A 13 25.96 27.71 2.83
CA PRO A 13 26.39 27.16 1.56
C PRO A 13 25.17 26.79 0.70
N GLU A 14 25.24 27.14 -0.58
CA GLU A 14 24.23 26.81 -1.58
C GLU A 14 24.00 25.30 -1.60
N GLY A 15 22.89 24.86 -1.00
CA GLY A 15 22.46 23.47 -1.01
C GLY A 15 22.22 23.02 -2.45
N GLY A 16 22.94 21.98 -2.87
CA GLY A 16 22.66 21.26 -4.10
C GLY A 16 21.18 20.89 -4.15
N ALA A 17 20.53 21.18 -5.27
CA ALA A 17 19.12 20.88 -5.46
C ALA A 17 18.86 19.40 -5.16
N ALA A 18 18.08 19.14 -4.10
CA ALA A 18 17.54 17.81 -3.86
C ALA A 18 16.78 17.36 -5.13
N PRO A 19 16.95 16.12 -5.61
CA PRO A 19 16.18 15.63 -6.73
C PRO A 19 14.70 15.80 -6.42
N ALA A 20 13.95 16.44 -7.33
CA ALA A 20 12.53 16.69 -7.15
C ALA A 20 11.80 15.37 -6.88
N ALA A 21 11.14 15.28 -5.71
CA ALA A 21 10.57 14.04 -5.21
C ALA A 21 9.52 13.43 -6.17
N PRO A 22 9.57 12.12 -6.46
CA PRO A 22 8.57 11.39 -7.25
C PRO A 22 7.16 11.34 -6.61
N GLU A 23 7.00 11.83 -5.38
CA GLU A 23 5.71 11.95 -4.66
C GLU A 23 4.65 12.83 -5.38
N ARG A 24 5.06 13.63 -6.37
CA ARG A 24 4.15 14.59 -7.05
C ARG A 24 3.32 14.00 -8.20
N ALA A 25 3.61 12.77 -8.64
CA ALA A 25 2.82 12.14 -9.69
C ALA A 25 1.41 11.80 -9.17
N MET A 26 0.36 12.14 -9.90
CA MET A 26 -1.00 11.74 -9.51
C MET A 26 -1.17 10.22 -9.61
N ALA A 27 -1.87 9.60 -8.64
CA ALA A 27 -2.15 8.17 -8.66
C ALA A 27 -3.05 7.75 -9.84
N GLY A 28 -3.98 8.61 -10.26
CA GLY A 28 -4.96 8.33 -11.32
C GLY A 28 -4.35 7.93 -12.67
N PRO A 29 -3.44 8.73 -13.26
CA PRO A 29 -2.77 8.36 -14.51
C PRO A 29 -2.01 7.03 -14.44
N VAL A 30 -1.33 6.76 -13.32
CA VAL A 30 -0.64 5.47 -13.11
C VAL A 30 -1.66 4.34 -13.05
N ALA A 31 -2.72 4.49 -12.27
CA ALA A 31 -3.79 3.50 -12.18
C ALA A 31 -4.45 3.24 -13.55
N ALA A 32 -4.63 4.25 -14.40
CA ALA A 32 -5.14 4.07 -15.76
C ALA A 32 -4.21 3.23 -16.65
N ARG A 33 -2.88 3.44 -16.56
CA ARG A 33 -1.90 2.60 -17.26
C ARG A 33 -1.90 1.16 -16.74
N LEU A 34 -2.04 0.97 -15.43
CA LEU A 34 -2.15 -0.36 -14.83
C LEU A 34 -3.45 -1.05 -15.24
N ALA A 35 -4.57 -0.33 -15.34
CA ALA A 35 -5.84 -0.85 -15.83
C ALA A 35 -5.74 -1.36 -17.28
N GLU A 36 -5.05 -0.62 -18.17
CA GLU A 36 -4.75 -1.09 -19.53
C GLU A 36 -3.89 -2.35 -19.51
N ALA A 37 -2.83 -2.39 -18.69
CA ALA A 37 -1.99 -3.59 -18.57
C ALA A 37 -2.74 -4.82 -18.03
N LEU A 38 -3.76 -4.60 -17.19
CA LEU A 38 -4.65 -5.65 -16.69
C LEU A 38 -5.52 -6.27 -17.78
N GLU A 39 -5.68 -5.62 -18.93
CA GLU A 39 -6.36 -6.22 -20.09
C GLU A 39 -5.56 -7.39 -20.69
N ASP A 40 -4.23 -7.33 -20.59
CA ASP A 40 -3.30 -8.32 -21.13
C ASP A 40 -2.88 -9.39 -20.10
N GLY A 41 -2.92 -9.08 -18.81
CA GLY A 41 -2.56 -10.01 -17.75
C GLY A 41 -2.38 -9.35 -16.38
N SER A 42 -1.96 -10.12 -15.38
CA SER A 42 -1.74 -9.57 -14.03
C SER A 42 -0.55 -8.61 -13.99
N VAL A 43 -0.55 -7.67 -13.04
CA VAL A 43 0.50 -6.65 -12.88
C VAL A 43 0.98 -6.55 -11.43
N VAL A 44 2.28 -6.36 -11.24
CA VAL A 44 2.87 -5.94 -9.96
C VAL A 44 3.27 -4.48 -10.08
N MET A 45 2.75 -3.65 -9.18
CA MET A 45 3.11 -2.23 -9.05
C MET A 45 3.96 -2.03 -7.80
N VAL A 46 5.19 -1.55 -8.00
CA VAL A 46 6.08 -1.10 -6.92
C VAL A 46 6.01 0.42 -6.82
N ALA A 47 5.31 0.91 -5.81
CA ALA A 47 5.13 2.31 -5.55
C ALA A 47 6.29 2.91 -4.73
N ALA A 48 6.56 4.20 -4.91
CA ALA A 48 7.64 4.88 -4.20
C ALA A 48 7.41 5.05 -2.68
N SER A 49 6.18 4.85 -2.19
CA SER A 49 5.80 4.90 -0.77
C SER A 49 4.48 4.17 -0.50
N GLU A 50 4.19 3.86 0.77
CA GLU A 50 2.91 3.25 1.22
C GLU A 50 1.69 4.09 0.85
N ALA A 51 1.70 5.39 1.18
CA ALA A 51 0.60 6.30 0.85
C ALA A 51 0.33 6.36 -0.67
N ARG A 52 1.38 6.25 -1.49
CA ARG A 52 1.24 6.18 -2.94
C ARG A 52 0.71 4.82 -3.41
N ALA A 53 1.14 3.73 -2.80
CA ALA A 53 0.60 2.39 -3.06
C ALA A 53 -0.92 2.35 -2.77
N GLU A 54 -1.35 2.88 -1.63
CA GLU A 54 -2.76 3.00 -1.25
C GLU A 54 -3.56 3.84 -2.25
N ALA A 55 -3.04 5.03 -2.63
CA ALA A 55 -3.71 5.91 -3.58
C ALA A 55 -3.85 5.26 -4.97
N ILE A 56 -2.82 4.56 -5.44
CA ILE A 56 -2.87 3.82 -6.71
C ILE A 56 -3.86 2.66 -6.63
N ALA A 57 -3.81 1.87 -5.56
CA ALA A 57 -4.73 0.75 -5.37
C ALA A 57 -6.19 1.22 -5.30
N GLY A 58 -6.47 2.32 -4.59
CA GLY A 58 -7.80 2.93 -4.54
C GLY A 58 -8.31 3.37 -5.90
N ALA A 59 -7.49 4.11 -6.66
CA ALA A 59 -7.84 4.53 -8.02
C ALA A 59 -8.03 3.33 -8.97
N LEU A 60 -7.22 2.28 -8.82
CA LEU A 60 -7.28 1.08 -9.66
C LEU A 60 -8.56 0.27 -9.41
N ARG A 61 -9.02 0.17 -8.15
CA ARG A 61 -10.32 -0.46 -7.82
C ARG A 61 -11.49 0.22 -8.51
N THR A 62 -11.42 1.55 -8.71
CA THR A 62 -12.45 2.29 -9.46
C THR A 62 -12.34 2.07 -10.97
N LEU A 63 -11.12 2.03 -11.51
CA LEU A 63 -10.87 1.95 -12.96
C LEU A 63 -10.97 0.53 -13.53
N ALA A 64 -10.67 -0.49 -12.72
CA ALA A 64 -10.67 -1.89 -13.11
C ALA A 64 -11.44 -2.75 -12.08
N PRO A 65 -12.77 -2.57 -11.94
CA PRO A 65 -13.58 -3.24 -10.92
C PRO A 65 -13.62 -4.77 -11.08
N GLU A 66 -13.39 -5.29 -12.28
CA GLU A 66 -13.34 -6.72 -12.57
C GLU A 66 -12.00 -7.37 -12.18
N ALA A 67 -10.96 -6.56 -11.96
CA ALA A 67 -9.65 -7.03 -11.54
C ALA A 67 -9.55 -7.07 -10.01
N GLU A 68 -8.81 -8.06 -9.51
CA GLU A 68 -8.55 -8.17 -8.09
C GLU A 68 -7.35 -7.30 -7.69
N VAL A 69 -7.61 -6.23 -6.94
CA VAL A 69 -6.58 -5.29 -6.48
C VAL A 69 -6.16 -5.62 -5.05
N ILE A 70 -4.97 -6.19 -4.90
CA ILE A 70 -4.38 -6.59 -3.63
C ILE A 70 -3.29 -5.59 -3.24
N LEU A 71 -3.43 -4.99 -2.06
CA LEU A 71 -2.41 -4.14 -1.46
C LEU A 71 -1.56 -5.00 -0.51
N PHE A 72 -0.24 -4.98 -0.68
CA PHE A 72 0.70 -5.66 0.19
C PHE A 72 1.52 -4.63 0.98
N PRO A 73 1.26 -4.46 2.29
CA PRO A 73 1.86 -3.38 3.06
C PRO A 73 3.30 -3.70 3.47
N ALA A 74 4.10 -2.65 3.68
CA ALA A 74 5.42 -2.77 4.27
C ALA A 74 5.33 -3.22 5.73
N PRO A 75 6.35 -3.95 6.23
CA PRO A 75 6.51 -4.15 7.67
C PRO A 75 6.61 -2.80 8.38
N ASP A 76 5.92 -2.67 9.49
CA ASP A 76 5.97 -1.54 10.43
C ASP A 76 7.08 -1.70 11.49
N ALA A 77 7.79 -2.83 11.50
CA ALA A 77 8.96 -3.04 12.35
C ALA A 77 10.16 -2.21 11.87
N ILE A 78 10.90 -1.66 12.84
CA ILE A 78 12.12 -0.88 12.57
C ILE A 78 13.23 -1.83 12.06
N PRO A 79 14.08 -1.42 11.09
CA PRO A 79 15.20 -2.23 10.65
C PRO A 79 16.05 -2.78 11.80
N GLY A 80 16.16 -4.11 11.87
CA GLY A 80 16.91 -4.85 12.89
C GLY A 80 16.27 -4.94 14.27
N ASP A 81 15.05 -4.40 14.44
CA ASP A 81 14.19 -4.88 15.51
C ASP A 81 13.83 -6.35 15.23
N LEU A 82 13.99 -7.18 16.25
CA LEU A 82 13.63 -8.59 16.20
C LEU A 82 12.16 -8.81 16.56
N SER A 83 11.46 -7.75 16.97
CA SER A 83 10.01 -7.75 17.04
C SER A 83 9.44 -8.05 15.66
N LEU A 84 8.40 -8.89 15.64
CA LEU A 84 7.62 -9.09 14.43
C LEU A 84 6.84 -7.80 14.16
N SER A 85 6.39 -7.63 12.92
CA SER A 85 5.38 -6.63 12.60
C SER A 85 4.20 -6.71 13.55
N SER A 86 3.49 -5.59 13.73
CA SER A 86 2.24 -5.62 14.50
C SER A 86 1.32 -6.73 13.98
N PRO A 87 0.51 -7.36 14.85
CA PRO A 87 -0.47 -8.35 14.43
C PRO A 87 -1.31 -7.86 13.24
N ALA A 88 -1.75 -6.60 13.26
CA ALA A 88 -2.50 -5.98 12.18
C ALA A 88 -1.75 -5.99 10.84
N VAL A 89 -0.47 -5.59 10.80
CA VAL A 89 0.35 -5.59 9.58
C VAL A 89 0.69 -7.00 9.13
N ALA A 90 1.09 -7.88 10.04
CA ALA A 90 1.41 -9.28 9.75
C ALA A 90 0.20 -10.01 9.16
N GLY A 91 -0.98 -9.84 9.77
CA GLY A 91 -2.24 -10.40 9.27
C GLY A 91 -2.57 -9.88 7.86
N ARG A 92 -2.45 -8.56 7.60
CA ARG A 92 -2.72 -8.00 6.26
C ARG A 92 -1.78 -8.55 5.20
N ARG A 93 -0.50 -8.75 5.54
CA ARG A 93 0.50 -9.35 4.65
C ARG A 93 0.19 -10.81 4.35
N THR A 94 -0.16 -11.59 5.36
CA THR A 94 -0.61 -12.98 5.21
C THR A 94 -1.87 -13.06 4.34
N ALA A 95 -2.90 -12.26 4.65
CA ALA A 95 -4.13 -12.20 3.86
C ALA A 95 -3.88 -11.85 2.38
N ALA A 96 -3.01 -10.87 2.11
CA ALA A 96 -2.67 -10.47 0.75
C ALA A 96 -2.04 -11.62 -0.06
N LEU A 97 -1.09 -12.36 0.51
CA LEU A 97 -0.41 -13.46 -0.18
C LEU A 97 -1.29 -14.72 -0.30
N ARG A 98 -2.14 -14.99 0.70
CA ARG A 98 -3.15 -16.05 0.63
C ARG A 98 -4.17 -15.80 -0.46
N ARG A 99 -4.73 -14.58 -0.50
CA ARG A 99 -5.65 -14.12 -1.53
C ARG A 99 -5.02 -14.21 -2.92
N LEU A 100 -3.75 -13.84 -3.04
CA LEU A 100 -2.98 -13.97 -4.27
C LEU A 100 -2.84 -15.44 -4.70
N GLY A 101 -2.61 -16.37 -3.77
CA GLY A 101 -2.58 -17.81 -4.05
C GLY A 101 -3.95 -18.40 -4.43
N ALA A 102 -5.03 -17.87 -3.86
CA ALA A 102 -6.41 -18.29 -4.10
C ALA A 102 -7.09 -17.60 -5.30
N ARG A 103 -6.36 -16.75 -6.05
CA ARG A 103 -6.92 -15.95 -7.16
C ARG A 103 -7.54 -16.78 -8.29
N GLY A 104 -7.06 -18.00 -8.52
CA GLY A 104 -7.40 -18.80 -9.71
C GLY A 104 -6.94 -18.12 -11.00
N ASP A 105 -7.82 -18.03 -11.99
CA ASP A 105 -7.55 -17.37 -13.28
C ASP A 105 -7.85 -15.87 -13.28
N ARG A 106 -8.23 -15.30 -12.11
CA ARG A 106 -8.53 -13.87 -12.01
C ARG A 106 -7.27 -13.04 -12.26
N ARG A 107 -7.46 -11.94 -13.00
CA ARG A 107 -6.41 -10.92 -13.21
C ARG A 107 -6.21 -10.17 -11.90
N VAL A 108 -4.95 -10.05 -11.50
CA VAL A 108 -4.58 -9.42 -10.23
C VAL A 108 -3.66 -8.24 -10.45
N ALA A 109 -3.95 -7.15 -9.75
CA ALA A 109 -2.97 -6.10 -9.51
C ALA A 109 -2.44 -6.22 -8.08
N LEU A 110 -1.20 -6.63 -7.95
CA LEU A 110 -0.49 -6.60 -6.66
C LEU A 110 0.21 -5.25 -6.54
N VAL A 111 -0.22 -4.43 -5.59
CA VAL A 111 0.34 -3.09 -5.35
C VAL A 111 1.08 -3.13 -4.02
N ALA A 112 2.33 -2.68 -4.01
CA ALA A 112 3.19 -2.67 -2.84
C ALA A 112 4.09 -1.42 -2.87
N SER A 113 4.51 -0.90 -1.73
CA SER A 113 5.62 0.06 -1.71
C SER A 113 6.94 -0.64 -2.05
N VAL A 114 7.98 0.14 -2.33
CA VAL A 114 9.33 -0.39 -2.49
C VAL A 114 9.86 -1.01 -1.20
N GLU A 115 9.50 -0.48 -0.03
CA GLU A 115 9.83 -1.06 1.26
C GLU A 115 9.24 -2.46 1.43
N ALA A 116 7.97 -2.63 1.04
CA ALA A 116 7.30 -3.93 1.08
C ALA A 116 7.88 -4.91 0.05
N ALA A 117 8.07 -4.46 -1.20
CA ALA A 117 8.51 -5.31 -2.31
C ALA A 117 9.97 -5.75 -2.21
N ALA A 118 10.81 -4.97 -1.51
CA ALA A 118 12.22 -5.28 -1.32
C ALA A 118 12.46 -6.38 -0.28
N GLN A 119 11.50 -6.64 0.61
CA GLN A 119 11.66 -7.66 1.65
C GLN A 119 11.48 -9.07 1.07
N PRO A 120 12.33 -10.04 1.44
CA PRO A 120 12.05 -11.43 1.16
C PRO A 120 10.83 -11.91 1.95
N VAL A 121 10.06 -12.81 1.38
CA VAL A 121 8.87 -13.43 1.98
C VAL A 121 8.97 -14.95 1.90
N ALA A 122 8.18 -15.66 2.71
CA ALA A 122 8.08 -17.12 2.59
C ALA A 122 7.53 -17.51 1.20
N PRO A 123 7.80 -18.74 0.72
CA PRO A 123 7.34 -19.17 -0.60
C PRO A 123 5.81 -19.37 -0.64
N PRO A 124 5.17 -19.36 -1.83
CA PRO A 124 3.70 -19.43 -1.96
C PRO A 124 3.05 -20.60 -1.20
N GLU A 125 3.70 -21.76 -1.18
CA GLU A 125 3.25 -22.95 -0.47
C GLU A 125 3.15 -22.76 1.06
N ALA A 126 3.94 -21.85 1.64
CA ALA A 126 3.89 -21.54 3.06
C ALA A 126 2.61 -20.79 3.45
N TYR A 127 1.94 -20.15 2.48
CA TYR A 127 0.66 -19.47 2.65
C TYR A 127 -0.53 -20.34 2.24
N ALA A 128 -0.31 -21.62 1.87
CA ALA A 128 -1.41 -22.51 1.52
C ALA A 128 -2.35 -22.78 2.71
N GLY A 129 -3.58 -23.17 2.42
CA GLY A 129 -4.60 -23.49 3.41
C GLY A 129 -5.92 -22.80 3.11
N THR A 130 -7.00 -23.31 3.69
CA THR A 130 -8.32 -22.72 3.56
C THR A 130 -8.58 -21.84 4.79
N PRO A 131 -9.00 -20.58 4.64
CA PRO A 131 -9.45 -19.77 5.77
C PRO A 131 -10.59 -20.47 6.51
N ARG A 132 -10.72 -20.19 7.81
CA ARG A 132 -11.94 -20.54 8.54
C ARG A 132 -13.06 -19.63 8.03
N ALA A 133 -14.06 -20.21 7.37
CA ALA A 133 -15.23 -19.47 6.91
C ALA A 133 -16.39 -19.67 7.87
N ILE A 134 -17.13 -18.60 8.16
CA ILE A 134 -18.38 -18.64 8.94
C ILE A 134 -19.47 -17.99 8.08
N ARG A 135 -20.61 -18.67 7.94
CA ARG A 135 -21.76 -18.17 7.17
C ARG A 135 -23.01 -18.04 8.03
N GLU A 136 -23.92 -17.17 7.61
CA GLU A 136 -25.26 -17.11 8.21
C GLU A 136 -25.97 -18.48 8.08
N GLY A 137 -26.64 -18.91 9.16
CA GLY A 137 -27.30 -20.21 9.25
C GLY A 137 -26.38 -21.40 9.56
N GLU A 138 -25.08 -21.20 9.71
CA GLU A 138 -24.16 -22.25 10.16
C GLU A 138 -24.25 -22.46 11.69
N ALA A 139 -23.96 -23.68 12.15
CA ALA A 139 -23.78 -23.96 13.56
C ALA A 139 -22.46 -23.34 14.06
N ILE A 140 -22.46 -22.78 15.26
CA ILE A 140 -21.32 -22.11 15.86
C ILE A 140 -21.22 -22.43 17.35
N ASP A 141 -20.02 -22.82 17.77
CA ASP A 141 -19.64 -22.92 19.18
C ASP A 141 -18.71 -21.74 19.47
N ALA A 142 -19.22 -20.76 20.23
CA ALA A 142 -18.52 -19.52 20.50
C ALA A 142 -17.26 -19.73 21.35
N GLU A 143 -17.27 -20.71 22.26
CA GLU A 143 -16.12 -21.01 23.12
C GLU A 143 -15.01 -21.71 22.31
N ALA A 144 -15.39 -22.69 21.48
CA ALA A 144 -14.45 -23.35 20.59
C ALA A 144 -13.87 -22.38 19.54
N LEU A 145 -14.69 -21.46 19.00
CA LEU A 145 -14.23 -20.45 18.06
C LEU A 145 -13.25 -19.47 18.70
N GLY A 146 -13.47 -19.08 19.97
CA GLY A 146 -12.52 -18.24 20.70
C GLY A 146 -11.13 -18.87 20.76
N ALA A 147 -11.05 -20.14 21.15
CA ALA A 147 -9.78 -20.87 21.17
C ALA A 147 -9.15 -21.05 19.78
N GLU A 148 -9.96 -21.25 18.73
CA GLU A 148 -9.48 -21.29 17.35
C GLU A 148 -8.88 -19.93 16.92
N LEU A 149 -9.53 -18.83 17.26
CA LEU A 149 -9.06 -17.48 16.96
C LEU A 149 -7.76 -17.15 17.70
N GLU A 150 -7.63 -17.51 18.97
CA GLU A 150 -6.36 -17.38 19.71
C GLU A 150 -5.24 -18.17 19.04
N ALA A 151 -5.51 -19.40 18.56
CA ALA A 151 -4.54 -20.21 17.84
C ALA A 151 -4.15 -19.61 16.47
N LEU A 152 -5.04 -18.84 15.85
CA LEU A 152 -4.78 -18.05 14.65
C LEU A 152 -4.03 -16.73 14.94
N GLY A 153 -3.78 -16.40 16.21
CA GLY A 153 -3.04 -15.21 16.63
C GLY A 153 -3.92 -13.98 16.87
N TYR A 154 -5.25 -14.14 16.92
CA TYR A 154 -6.12 -13.06 17.37
C TYR A 154 -5.95 -12.82 18.87
N HIS A 155 -6.07 -11.57 19.29
CA HIS A 155 -6.05 -11.20 20.70
C HIS A 155 -7.41 -10.66 21.16
N HIS A 156 -7.75 -10.97 22.40
CA HIS A 156 -8.98 -10.51 23.02
C HIS A 156 -8.89 -9.03 23.40
N ASP A 157 -9.87 -8.24 22.94
CA ASP A 157 -10.06 -6.85 23.35
C ASP A 157 -11.54 -6.59 23.69
N ASP A 158 -11.80 -5.62 24.57
CA ASP A 158 -13.14 -5.12 24.84
C ASP A 158 -13.66 -4.25 23.69
N ARG A 159 -12.78 -3.60 22.92
CA ARG A 159 -13.22 -2.82 21.76
C ARG A 159 -12.36 -3.15 20.57
N ILE A 160 -13.03 -3.55 19.49
CA ILE A 160 -12.40 -3.88 18.22
C ILE A 160 -12.14 -2.58 17.47
N ASP A 161 -10.87 -2.21 17.39
CA ASP A 161 -10.33 -1.03 16.72
C ASP A 161 -9.37 -1.42 15.58
N GLU A 162 -8.63 -2.52 15.71
CA GLU A 162 -7.58 -2.93 14.78
C GLU A 162 -7.73 -4.39 14.27
N PRO A 163 -7.22 -4.69 13.06
CA PRO A 163 -7.19 -6.07 12.58
C PRO A 163 -6.44 -7.02 13.50
N GLY A 164 -7.00 -8.20 13.73
CA GLY A 164 -6.46 -9.20 14.66
C GLY A 164 -7.12 -9.18 16.04
N GLU A 165 -8.08 -8.29 16.28
CA GLU A 165 -8.83 -8.25 17.53
C GLU A 165 -10.10 -9.10 17.49
N VAL A 166 -10.47 -9.67 18.64
CA VAL A 166 -11.72 -10.41 18.86
C VAL A 166 -12.37 -10.11 20.21
N ALA A 167 -13.70 -10.01 20.25
CA ALA A 167 -14.51 -9.93 21.46
C ALA A 167 -15.63 -10.97 21.40
N VAL A 168 -15.77 -11.77 22.46
CA VAL A 168 -16.84 -12.78 22.57
C VAL A 168 -17.76 -12.40 23.74
N ARG A 169 -19.02 -12.13 23.44
CA ARG A 169 -20.00 -11.54 24.37
C ARG A 169 -21.36 -12.24 24.28
N GLY A 170 -21.49 -13.35 24.98
CA GLY A 170 -22.75 -14.08 25.04
C GLY A 170 -23.20 -14.58 23.66
N GLY A 171 -24.19 -13.92 23.05
CA GLY A 171 -24.70 -14.24 21.72
C GLY A 171 -24.09 -13.43 20.57
N VAL A 172 -22.99 -12.71 20.83
CA VAL A 172 -22.33 -11.85 19.84
C VAL A 172 -20.84 -12.10 19.85
N ILE A 173 -20.25 -12.23 18.66
CA ILE A 173 -18.81 -12.30 18.44
C ILE A 173 -18.43 -11.15 17.51
N GLU A 174 -17.51 -10.31 17.94
CA GLU A 174 -16.95 -9.24 17.13
C GLU A 174 -15.51 -9.60 16.80
N LEU A 175 -15.11 -9.48 15.54
CA LEU A 175 -13.71 -9.70 15.16
C LEU A 175 -13.34 -8.79 14.00
N PHE A 176 -12.04 -8.49 13.87
CA PHE A 176 -11.53 -7.74 12.72
C PHE A 176 -10.57 -8.61 11.89
N PRO A 177 -11.06 -9.28 10.83
CA PRO A 177 -10.21 -10.02 9.93
C PRO A 177 -9.25 -9.10 9.16
N PRO A 178 -7.99 -9.51 8.95
CA PRO A 178 -6.99 -8.66 8.30
C PRO A 178 -7.25 -8.42 6.82
N ALA A 179 -8.04 -9.28 6.17
CA ALA A 179 -8.44 -9.11 4.78
C ALA A 179 -9.61 -8.13 4.59
N HIS A 180 -10.31 -7.78 5.68
CA HIS A 180 -11.51 -6.95 5.65
C HIS A 180 -11.15 -5.47 5.82
N ALA A 181 -11.98 -4.60 5.25
CA ALA A 181 -11.86 -3.16 5.43
C ALA A 181 -12.40 -2.71 6.80
N GLU A 182 -13.36 -3.45 7.34
CA GLU A 182 -14.11 -3.14 8.55
C GLU A 182 -14.24 -4.41 9.42
N PRO A 183 -14.35 -4.26 10.76
CA PRO A 183 -14.66 -5.38 11.63
C PRO A 183 -16.06 -5.93 11.36
N VAL A 184 -16.26 -7.19 11.72
CA VAL A 184 -17.52 -7.89 11.56
C VAL A 184 -18.10 -8.30 12.91
N ARG A 185 -19.41 -8.21 13.01
CA ARG A 185 -20.20 -8.69 14.15
C ARG A 185 -21.00 -9.90 13.68
N ILE A 186 -20.79 -11.02 14.35
CA ILE A 186 -21.51 -12.27 14.20
C ILE A 186 -22.49 -12.37 15.36
N GLU A 187 -23.78 -12.29 15.07
CA GLU A 187 -24.84 -12.59 16.03
C GLU A 187 -25.20 -14.08 15.92
N HIS A 188 -25.36 -14.74 17.07
CA HIS A 188 -25.78 -16.14 17.12
C HIS A 188 -26.78 -16.40 18.25
N HIS A 189 -27.64 -17.38 18.04
CA HIS A 189 -28.67 -17.80 19.00
C HIS A 189 -28.75 -19.33 19.05
N ASP A 190 -28.74 -19.90 20.26
CA ASP A 190 -28.77 -21.35 20.48
C ASP A 190 -27.77 -22.15 19.63
N GLY A 191 -26.57 -21.59 19.43
CA GLY A 191 -25.50 -22.21 18.65
C GLY A 191 -25.65 -22.10 17.13
N TRP A 192 -26.49 -21.19 16.63
CA TRP A 192 -26.67 -20.93 15.20
C TRP A 192 -26.40 -19.46 14.86
N VAL A 193 -25.63 -19.21 13.80
CA VAL A 193 -25.38 -17.85 13.30
C VAL A 193 -26.66 -17.26 12.72
N THR A 194 -27.14 -16.17 13.30
CA THR A 194 -28.37 -15.49 12.91
C THR A 194 -28.13 -14.31 11.98
N SER A 195 -27.02 -13.59 12.16
CA SER A 195 -26.61 -12.54 11.21
C SER A 195 -25.12 -12.25 11.27
N ILE A 196 -24.56 -11.78 10.15
CA ILE A 196 -23.19 -11.27 10.07
C ILE A 196 -23.24 -9.86 9.46
N ARG A 197 -22.60 -8.88 10.11
CA ARG A 197 -22.63 -7.47 9.69
C ARG A 197 -21.28 -6.81 9.84
N ALA A 198 -20.84 -6.07 8.83
CA ALA A 198 -19.75 -5.12 8.97
C ALA A 198 -20.21 -3.91 9.81
N TYR A 199 -19.29 -3.29 10.54
CA TYR A 199 -19.57 -2.09 11.32
C TYR A 199 -18.37 -1.15 11.37
N ASP A 200 -18.65 0.14 11.57
CA ASP A 200 -17.61 1.15 11.71
C ASP A 200 -16.93 1.01 13.09
N PRO A 201 -15.60 0.79 13.16
CA PRO A 201 -14.89 0.60 14.43
C PRO A 201 -14.89 1.85 15.31
N LEU A 202 -14.97 3.05 14.73
CA LEU A 202 -15.00 4.30 15.48
C LEU A 202 -16.37 4.57 16.10
N THR A 203 -17.44 4.39 15.31
CA THR A 203 -18.81 4.69 15.76
C THR A 203 -19.54 3.50 16.37
N GLN A 204 -19.02 2.29 16.20
CA GLN A 204 -19.58 1.00 16.67
C GLN A 204 -21.01 0.76 16.14
N ARG A 205 -21.30 1.31 14.95
CA ARG A 205 -22.60 1.18 14.27
C ARG A 205 -22.48 0.24 13.08
N SER A 206 -23.41 -0.71 12.99
CA SER A 206 -23.51 -1.60 11.83
C SER A 206 -23.73 -0.80 10.56
N ASP A 207 -22.99 -1.16 9.52
CA ASP A 207 -23.07 -0.53 8.20
C ASP A 207 -23.89 -1.40 7.24
N HIS A 208 -23.37 -2.57 6.87
CA HIS A 208 -24.01 -3.46 5.90
C HIS A 208 -23.95 -4.94 6.32
N ALA A 209 -24.89 -5.72 5.79
CA ALA A 209 -24.96 -7.16 6.04
C ALA A 209 -23.98 -7.92 5.14
N GLU A 210 -23.41 -8.99 5.68
CA GLU A 210 -22.44 -9.86 5.02
C GLU A 210 -22.98 -11.29 5.00
N GLN A 211 -22.76 -12.03 3.90
CA GLN A 211 -23.21 -13.43 3.82
C GLN A 211 -22.30 -14.38 4.60
N GLY A 212 -21.08 -13.95 4.89
CA GLY A 212 -20.07 -14.73 5.60
C GLY A 212 -18.82 -13.92 5.86
N VAL A 213 -17.94 -14.47 6.68
CA VAL A 213 -16.61 -13.95 6.94
C VAL A 213 -15.57 -15.06 6.77
N GLU A 214 -14.44 -14.70 6.18
CA GLU A 214 -13.25 -15.55 6.11
C GLU A 214 -12.20 -15.03 7.10
N ILE A 215 -11.69 -15.95 7.91
CA ILE A 215 -10.81 -15.65 9.04
C ILE A 215 -9.44 -16.23 8.71
N GLU A 216 -8.44 -15.34 8.70
CA GLU A 216 -7.07 -15.65 8.31
C GLU A 216 -6.12 -15.54 9.50
N PRO A 217 -5.01 -16.31 9.52
CA PRO A 217 -3.99 -16.16 10.55
C PRO A 217 -3.43 -14.74 10.64
N ILE A 218 -3.21 -14.26 11.86
CA ILE A 218 -2.60 -12.98 12.22
C ILE A 218 -1.08 -13.15 12.41
N ALA A 219 -0.47 -13.98 11.57
CA ALA A 219 0.97 -14.25 11.61
C ALA A 219 1.50 -14.56 10.22
N GLU A 220 2.71 -14.10 9.92
CA GLU A 220 3.43 -14.49 8.71
C GLU A 220 4.15 -15.83 8.93
N PRO A 221 4.14 -16.73 7.92
CA PRO A 221 5.02 -17.88 7.92
C PRO A 221 6.50 -17.46 8.07
N PRO A 222 7.34 -18.26 8.75
CA PRO A 222 8.73 -17.90 8.96
C PRO A 222 9.49 -17.79 7.63
N VAL A 223 10.31 -16.74 7.50
CA VAL A 223 11.17 -16.52 6.34
C VAL A 223 12.42 -17.39 6.47
N GLY A 224 12.45 -18.50 5.74
CA GLY A 224 13.51 -19.50 5.79
C GLY A 224 14.64 -19.29 4.76
N ALA A 225 15.46 -20.32 4.57
CA ALA A 225 16.49 -20.34 3.53
C ALA A 225 15.90 -20.44 2.09
N ASP A 226 14.64 -20.82 2.01
CA ASP A 226 13.79 -20.92 0.82
C ASP A 226 13.03 -19.62 0.52
N ALA A 227 13.32 -18.53 1.24
CA ALA A 227 12.69 -17.25 1.04
C ALA A 227 12.81 -16.76 -0.41
N VAL A 228 11.73 -16.14 -0.89
CA VAL A 228 11.59 -15.66 -2.27
C VAL A 228 11.33 -14.16 -2.31
N SER A 229 11.45 -13.57 -3.49
CA SER A 229 10.97 -12.20 -3.70
C SER A 229 9.44 -12.18 -3.75
N LEU A 230 8.83 -11.03 -3.41
CA LEU A 230 7.39 -10.83 -3.55
C LEU A 230 6.90 -11.18 -4.97
N PHE A 231 7.71 -10.87 -6.00
CA PHE A 231 7.39 -11.16 -7.41
C PHE A 231 7.24 -12.65 -7.72
N ALA A 232 7.79 -13.55 -6.89
CA ALA A 232 7.63 -15.00 -7.07
C ALA A 232 6.18 -15.47 -6.83
N HIS A 233 5.42 -14.74 -6.01
CA HIS A 233 4.00 -15.05 -5.77
C HIS A 233 3.09 -14.73 -6.96
N LEU A 234 3.60 -13.94 -7.92
CA LEU A 234 2.91 -13.59 -9.15
C LEU A 234 3.91 -13.59 -10.32
N ALA A 235 4.38 -14.78 -10.70
CA ALA A 235 5.48 -14.96 -11.66
C ALA A 235 5.14 -14.47 -13.09
N ASP A 236 3.90 -14.66 -13.53
CA ASP A 236 3.46 -14.37 -14.91
C ASP A 236 2.89 -12.95 -15.08
N SER A 237 3.39 -11.98 -14.31
CA SER A 237 2.91 -10.59 -14.38
C SER A 237 3.85 -9.64 -15.12
N ALA A 238 3.24 -8.60 -15.70
CA ALA A 238 3.95 -7.37 -16.01
C ALA A 238 4.38 -6.65 -14.72
N ILE A 239 5.36 -5.76 -14.82
CA ILE A 239 5.86 -4.96 -13.68
C ILE A 239 5.86 -3.48 -14.03
N ALA A 240 5.28 -2.68 -13.14
CA ALA A 240 5.44 -1.24 -13.05
C ALA A 240 6.26 -0.89 -11.81
N ILE A 241 7.20 0.04 -11.94
CA ILE A 241 8.00 0.54 -10.81
C ILE A 241 8.04 2.06 -10.91
N ASP A 242 7.68 2.74 -9.83
CA ASP A 242 7.81 4.19 -9.76
C ASP A 242 9.28 4.64 -9.86
N PRO A 243 9.54 5.79 -10.50
CA PRO A 243 10.87 6.41 -10.48
C PRO A 243 11.41 6.59 -9.05
N GLY A 244 12.72 6.37 -8.87
CA GLY A 244 13.40 6.51 -7.57
C GLY A 244 13.31 5.29 -6.64
N SER A 245 12.49 4.28 -6.98
CA SER A 245 12.36 3.06 -6.15
C SER A 245 13.69 2.33 -5.97
N ASP A 246 14.54 2.23 -7.01
CA ASP A 246 15.84 1.55 -6.88
C ASP A 246 16.79 2.23 -5.89
N GLU A 247 16.83 3.56 -5.86
CA GLU A 247 17.63 4.31 -4.89
C GLU A 247 17.10 4.09 -3.47
N ARG A 248 15.78 4.18 -3.31
CA ARG A 248 15.11 3.97 -2.02
C ARG A 248 15.33 2.54 -1.48
N ARG A 249 15.26 1.52 -2.34
CA ARG A 249 15.59 0.14 -1.99
C ARG A 249 17.02 0.00 -1.48
N ARG A 250 18.00 0.60 -2.17
CA ARG A 250 19.41 0.55 -1.74
C ARG A 250 19.61 1.23 -0.39
N SER A 251 18.98 2.39 -0.18
CA SER A 251 19.01 3.08 1.11
C SER A 251 18.39 2.24 2.23
N LEU A 252 17.24 1.60 1.98
CA LEU A 252 16.62 0.68 2.95
C LEU A 252 17.55 -0.49 3.29
N ARG A 253 18.17 -1.11 2.28
CA ARG A 253 19.10 -2.22 2.49
C ARG A 253 20.30 -1.80 3.34
N ALA A 254 20.85 -0.61 3.12
CA ALA A 254 21.93 -0.09 3.95
C ALA A 254 21.51 0.05 5.43
N LEU A 255 20.29 0.52 5.72
CA LEU A 255 19.77 0.57 7.10
C LEU A 255 19.68 -0.83 7.74
N PHE A 256 19.21 -1.82 6.99
CA PHE A 256 19.15 -3.21 7.48
C PHE A 256 20.55 -3.82 7.67
N GLU A 257 21.52 -3.49 6.81
CA GLU A 257 22.91 -3.90 6.99
C GLU A 257 23.52 -3.28 8.24
N ASP A 258 23.25 -2.01 8.52
CA ASP A 258 23.68 -1.32 9.73
C ASP A 258 23.08 -1.98 10.97
N ALA A 259 21.76 -2.21 10.96
CA ALA A 259 21.08 -2.84 12.08
C ALA A 259 21.54 -4.29 12.31
N ARG A 260 21.80 -5.05 11.24
CA ARG A 260 22.38 -6.40 11.33
C ARG A 260 23.77 -6.41 11.96
N ARG A 261 24.61 -5.39 11.70
CA ARG A 261 25.94 -5.27 12.33
C ARG A 261 25.85 -4.94 13.81
N LEU A 262 24.81 -4.23 14.24
CA LEU A 262 24.60 -3.82 15.63
C LEU A 262 23.81 -4.85 16.46
N SER A 263 23.13 -5.80 15.81
CA SER A 263 22.28 -6.80 16.47
C SER A 263 23.10 -7.87 17.21
N GLU A 264 22.59 -8.31 18.38
CA GLU A 264 23.11 -9.48 19.10
C GLU A 264 22.82 -10.81 18.38
N THR A 265 21.82 -10.83 17.47
CA THR A 265 21.49 -12.02 16.66
C THR A 265 21.43 -11.69 15.16
N PRO A 266 22.58 -11.43 14.51
CA PRO A 266 22.63 -10.99 13.11
C PRO A 266 22.01 -11.95 12.09
N SER A 267 21.84 -13.23 12.42
CA SER A 267 21.19 -14.23 11.57
C SER A 267 19.67 -14.08 11.50
N ARG A 268 19.05 -13.38 12.46
CA ARG A 268 17.60 -13.14 12.51
C ARG A 268 17.18 -11.87 11.76
N VAL A 269 18.13 -11.04 11.35
CA VAL A 269 17.87 -9.83 10.56
C VAL A 269 17.93 -10.19 9.08
N HIS A 270 16.77 -10.43 8.48
CA HIS A 270 16.62 -10.68 7.06
C HIS A 270 16.90 -9.39 6.28
N LEU A 271 17.83 -9.44 5.33
CA LEU A 271 18.18 -8.27 4.53
C LEU A 271 17.22 -8.14 3.35
N PRO A 272 16.81 -6.91 2.98
CA PRO A 272 16.15 -6.65 1.71
C PRO A 272 16.99 -7.18 0.52
N LEU A 273 16.30 -7.49 -0.57
CA LEU A 273 16.90 -7.98 -1.81
C LEU A 273 18.03 -7.06 -2.27
N ASP A 274 19.16 -7.67 -2.60
CA ASP A 274 20.31 -6.96 -3.18
C ASP A 274 20.08 -6.65 -4.67
N ASP A 275 21.00 -5.92 -5.29
CA ASP A 275 20.85 -5.52 -6.70
C ASP A 275 20.76 -6.72 -7.65
N ALA A 276 21.46 -7.81 -7.33
CA ALA A 276 21.44 -9.03 -8.13
C ALA A 276 20.09 -9.76 -8.02
N GLY A 277 19.59 -9.95 -6.80
CA GLY A 277 18.31 -10.56 -6.47
C GLY A 277 17.13 -9.76 -7.00
N TRP A 278 17.17 -8.43 -6.86
CA TRP A 278 16.19 -7.53 -7.46
C TRP A 278 16.19 -7.67 -8.99
N THR A 279 17.35 -7.55 -9.63
CA THR A 279 17.45 -7.71 -11.10
C THR A 279 17.00 -9.08 -11.58
N ALA A 280 17.30 -10.14 -10.82
CA ALA A 280 16.86 -11.50 -11.12
C ALA A 280 15.34 -11.64 -11.01
N ALA A 281 14.73 -11.09 -9.96
CA ALA A 281 13.28 -11.13 -9.76
C ALA A 281 12.48 -10.44 -10.88
N LEU A 282 13.04 -9.38 -11.45
CA LEU A 282 12.40 -8.60 -12.52
C LEU A 282 12.70 -9.12 -13.94
N ARG A 283 13.61 -10.10 -14.08
CA ARG A 283 14.10 -10.56 -15.39
C ARG A 283 13.00 -11.26 -16.18
N GLY A 284 12.94 -10.98 -17.49
CA GLY A 284 12.04 -11.68 -18.42
C GLY A 284 10.58 -11.22 -18.37
N ARG A 285 10.26 -10.22 -17.56
CA ARG A 285 8.89 -9.70 -17.38
C ARG A 285 8.64 -8.46 -18.23
N ALA A 286 7.41 -8.34 -18.74
CA ALA A 286 6.97 -7.14 -19.43
C ALA A 286 7.02 -5.92 -18.49
N ARG A 287 7.37 -4.75 -19.02
CA ARG A 287 7.46 -3.50 -18.25
C ARG A 287 6.32 -2.57 -18.64
N VAL A 288 5.62 -2.06 -17.64
CA VAL A 288 4.62 -1.00 -17.82
C VAL A 288 5.30 0.32 -17.46
N ASP A 289 5.42 1.22 -18.43
CA ASP A 289 5.98 2.55 -18.20
C ASP A 289 4.96 3.43 -17.48
N VAL A 290 5.24 3.71 -16.21
CA VAL A 290 4.43 4.59 -15.35
C VAL A 290 5.08 5.95 -15.13
N ALA A 291 6.31 6.17 -15.61
CA ALA A 291 7.02 7.43 -15.45
C ALA A 291 6.36 8.54 -16.27
N ALA A 292 5.94 8.22 -17.51
CA ALA A 292 5.25 9.16 -18.40
C ALA A 292 3.87 9.57 -17.89
N ALA A 293 3.23 8.76 -17.03
CA ALA A 293 1.94 9.05 -16.45
C ALA A 293 2.02 10.10 -15.32
N GLY A 294 3.21 10.32 -14.75
CA GLY A 294 3.45 11.26 -13.64
C GLY A 294 3.59 12.73 -14.07
N GLU A 295 3.76 13.01 -15.35
CA GLU A 295 4.11 14.35 -15.84
C GLU A 295 2.99 15.01 -16.63
N ARG A 296 1.93 15.40 -15.93
CA ARG A 296 1.35 16.74 -16.14
C ARG A 296 0.95 17.28 -14.77
N PRO A 297 1.77 18.14 -14.13
CA PRO A 297 1.27 18.91 -13.01
C PRO A 297 -0.01 19.59 -13.47
N CYS A 298 -1.12 19.29 -12.81
CA CYS A 298 -2.37 20.00 -13.03
C CYS A 298 -2.04 21.47 -12.80
N ARG A 299 -2.08 22.28 -13.87
CA ARG A 299 -1.63 23.68 -13.79
C ARG A 299 -2.46 24.35 -12.72
N ARG A 300 -1.82 24.84 -11.66
CA ARG A 300 -2.47 25.71 -10.69
C ARG A 300 -3.12 26.83 -11.49
N PHE A 301 -4.44 26.98 -11.36
CA PHE A 301 -5.31 27.82 -12.19
C PHE A 301 -4.94 29.33 -12.22
N ALA A 302 -3.81 29.74 -11.64
CA ALA A 302 -3.50 31.13 -11.33
C ALA A 302 -2.08 31.60 -11.70
N GLU A 303 -1.24 30.80 -12.36
CA GLU A 303 0.08 31.29 -12.81
C GLU A 303 0.16 31.38 -14.33
N PRO A 304 -0.01 32.59 -14.91
CA PRO A 304 0.25 32.81 -16.33
C PRO A 304 1.74 32.56 -16.61
N ASP A 305 2.03 31.85 -17.70
CA ASP A 305 3.39 31.58 -18.14
C ASP A 305 4.10 32.84 -18.65
N ARG A 306 5.32 32.70 -19.16
CA ARG A 306 6.10 33.84 -19.70
C ARG A 306 5.40 34.49 -20.90
N GLU A 307 4.75 33.72 -21.77
CA GLU A 307 3.98 34.25 -22.91
C GLU A 307 2.72 34.98 -22.45
N ASP A 308 1.99 34.43 -21.47
CA ASP A 308 0.82 35.07 -20.87
C ASP A 308 1.20 36.34 -20.10
N ARG A 309 2.33 36.33 -19.39
CA ARG A 309 2.88 37.52 -18.71
C ARG A 309 3.35 38.56 -19.73
N GLU A 310 3.96 38.15 -20.83
CA GLU A 310 4.35 39.04 -21.93
C GLU A 310 3.12 39.57 -22.69
N ALA A 311 2.06 38.78 -22.81
CA ALA A 311 0.77 39.20 -23.36
C ALA A 311 0.05 40.19 -22.40
N LEU A 312 0.05 39.94 -21.09
CA LEU A 312 -0.46 40.86 -20.08
C LEU A 312 0.35 42.16 -20.00
N ARG A 313 1.68 42.09 -20.17
CA ARG A 313 2.54 43.28 -20.24
C ARG A 313 2.28 44.09 -21.50
N ARG A 314 2.13 43.43 -22.65
CA ARG A 314 1.74 44.06 -23.93
C ARG A 314 0.38 44.72 -23.85
N SER A 315 -0.53 44.18 -23.05
CA SER A 315 -1.91 44.64 -22.97
C SER A 315 -2.16 45.72 -21.91
N ARG A 316 -1.29 45.83 -20.89
CA ARG A 316 -1.25 46.94 -19.93
C ARG A 316 -0.78 48.28 -20.53
N GLY A 317 -0.17 48.26 -21.72
CA GLY A 317 0.21 49.47 -22.48
C GLY A 317 -0.86 50.01 -23.43
N LEU A 318 -2.00 49.32 -23.56
CA LEU A 318 -3.04 49.68 -24.53
C LEU A 318 -4.25 50.29 -23.81
N GLY A 319 -4.46 51.59 -24.03
CA GLY A 319 -5.65 52.30 -23.55
C GLY A 319 -6.95 51.60 -23.98
N GLY A 320 -7.98 51.72 -23.15
CA GLY A 320 -9.19 50.87 -23.09
C GLY A 320 -10.02 50.66 -24.38
N GLY A 321 -9.68 51.30 -25.50
CA GLY A 321 -10.31 51.10 -26.81
C GLY A 321 -9.72 49.98 -27.67
N GLN A 322 -8.50 49.48 -27.40
CA GLN A 322 -7.84 48.48 -28.27
C GLN A 322 -8.14 47.03 -27.91
N TRP A 323 -8.54 46.77 -26.65
CA TRP A 323 -8.87 45.44 -26.14
C TRP A 323 -10.03 44.74 -26.89
N ARG A 324 -11.06 45.50 -27.31
CA ARG A 324 -12.21 44.96 -28.04
C ARG A 324 -11.87 44.43 -29.44
N ARG A 325 -10.82 44.98 -30.10
CA ARG A 325 -10.40 44.53 -31.44
C ARG A 325 -9.54 43.26 -31.40
N HIS A 326 -8.88 42.98 -30.29
CA HIS A 326 -8.03 41.78 -30.13
C HIS A 326 -8.89 40.53 -29.86
N LEU A 327 -9.92 40.63 -29.01
CA LEU A 327 -10.83 39.52 -28.71
C LEU A 327 -11.68 39.09 -29.93
N ALA A 328 -11.94 39.98 -30.88
CA ALA A 328 -12.66 39.66 -32.11
C ALA A 328 -11.84 38.84 -33.13
N ARG A 329 -10.50 38.78 -32.97
CA ARG A 329 -9.61 38.05 -33.91
C ARG A 329 -9.23 36.65 -33.43
N HIS A 330 -9.53 36.32 -32.18
CA HIS A 330 -9.25 35.00 -31.60
C HIS A 330 -10.49 34.52 -30.82
N PRO A 331 -11.50 33.95 -31.49
CA PRO A 331 -12.55 33.23 -30.79
C PRO A 331 -11.90 32.03 -30.08
N ARG A 332 -12.10 31.93 -28.76
CA ARG A 332 -11.60 30.81 -27.98
C ARG A 332 -12.26 29.50 -28.47
N PRO A 333 -11.52 28.37 -28.47
CA PRO A 333 -12.11 27.05 -28.68
C PRO A 333 -13.08 26.66 -27.56
#